data_AF-A0A367RE63-F1
#
_entry.id   AF-A0A367RE63-F1
#
_cell.length_a   1.000
_cell.length_b   1.000
_cell.length_c   1.000
_cell.angle_alpha   90.00
_cell.angle_beta   90.00
_cell.angle_gamma   90.00
#
_symmetry.space_group_name_H-M   'P 1'
#
loop_
_entity.id
_entity.type
_entity.pdbx_description
1 polymer ?
#
loop_
_entity_poly.entity_id
_entity_poly.type
_entity_poly.pdbx_seq_one_letter_code
_entity_poly.pdbx_strand_id
1 'polypeptide(L)'
;MIPSDCLTTSCSALIIAHPGHEIRVHGWLELARPFVFVLTDGSGHSGKSRLDSTTKVLKKVNAKQGNIYGRFSDKQVYAAILNRDFDLFIRLTEELVDILTQLRVELVIGDAVEGYNPSHDICRLIINAAVEILLKRGHKIDFC
;
A
#
# COMPACT_ATOMS: atom_id res chain seq x y z
N MET A 1 22.49 -16.97 -19.25
CA MET A 1 23.12 -15.70 -18.84
C MET A 1 22.15 -14.60 -19.26
N ILE A 2 21.29 -14.17 -18.34
CA ILE A 2 20.34 -13.07 -18.62
C ILE A 2 21.16 -11.77 -18.51
N PRO A 3 21.09 -10.86 -19.50
CA PRO A 3 21.93 -9.68 -19.52
C PRO A 3 21.67 -8.79 -18.29
N SER A 4 22.77 -8.36 -17.67
CA SER A 4 22.84 -7.65 -16.39
C SER A 4 22.41 -6.17 -16.44
N ASP A 5 21.72 -5.73 -17.49
CA ASP A 5 21.40 -4.31 -17.75
C ASP A 5 19.92 -3.95 -17.51
N CYS A 6 19.11 -4.81 -16.89
CA CYS A 6 17.68 -4.57 -16.64
C CYS A 6 17.32 -4.51 -15.15
N LEU A 7 18.24 -4.04 -14.29
CA LEU A 7 18.00 -3.87 -12.85
C LEU A 7 18.43 -2.47 -12.38
N THR A 8 18.07 -1.42 -13.13
CA THR A 8 17.73 -0.19 -12.41
C THR A 8 16.57 -0.57 -11.48
N THR A 9 16.79 -0.54 -10.17
CA THR A 9 15.72 -0.82 -9.20
C THR A 9 14.67 0.27 -9.33
N SER A 10 13.69 0.06 -10.21
CA SER A 10 12.54 0.93 -10.39
C SER A 10 11.94 1.23 -9.02
N CYS A 11 11.67 2.51 -8.75
CA CYS A 11 11.09 2.90 -7.48
C CYS A 11 9.74 2.21 -7.33
N SER A 12 9.60 1.38 -6.31
CA SER A 12 8.40 0.57 -6.12
C SER A 12 7.70 0.91 -4.82
N ALA A 13 6.38 0.71 -4.81
CA ALA A 13 5.53 0.86 -3.65
C ALA A 13 4.76 -0.44 -3.38
N LEU A 14 4.65 -0.81 -2.11
CA LEU A 14 3.73 -1.82 -1.60
C LEU A 14 2.64 -1.11 -0.81
N ILE A 15 1.38 -1.33 -1.16
CA ILE A 15 0.25 -0.68 -0.49
C ILE A 15 -0.72 -1.77 -0.01
N ILE A 16 -0.83 -1.90 1.31
CA ILE A 16 -1.60 -2.98 1.95
C ILE A 16 -2.58 -2.41 2.97
N ALA A 17 -3.70 -3.10 3.16
CA ALA A 17 -4.75 -2.65 4.05
C ALA A 17 -4.33 -2.79 5.52
N HIS A 18 -3.63 -3.86 5.90
CA HIS A 18 -3.27 -4.16 7.28
C HIS A 18 -1.85 -4.76 7.41
N PRO A 19 -1.23 -4.66 8.60
CA PRO A 19 0.03 -5.35 8.93
C PRO A 19 -0.03 -6.87 8.69
N GLY A 20 1.07 -7.42 8.19
CA GLY A 20 1.29 -8.84 7.94
C GLY A 20 1.14 -9.23 6.45
N HIS A 21 0.52 -8.39 5.63
CA HIS A 21 0.35 -8.66 4.20
C HIS A 21 1.66 -8.55 3.42
N GLU A 22 2.62 -7.78 3.92
CA GLU A 22 3.99 -7.72 3.40
C GLU A 22 4.69 -9.08 3.39
N ILE A 23 4.30 -10.00 4.28
CA ILE A 23 4.88 -11.35 4.36
C ILE A 23 4.51 -12.20 3.14
N ARG A 24 3.34 -11.97 2.52
CA ARG A 24 2.90 -12.70 1.32
C ARG A 24 3.82 -12.46 0.13
N VAL A 25 4.53 -11.33 0.13
CA VAL A 25 5.48 -10.92 -0.91
C VAL A 25 6.90 -10.75 -0.35
N HIS A 26 7.25 -11.43 0.75
CA HIS A 26 8.52 -11.21 1.45
C HIS A 26 9.76 -11.33 0.57
N GLY A 27 9.80 -12.33 -0.32
CA GLY A 27 10.91 -12.49 -1.26
C GLY A 27 11.06 -11.30 -2.22
N TRP A 28 9.94 -10.73 -2.68
CA TRP A 28 9.97 -9.50 -3.49
C TRP A 28 10.33 -8.28 -2.64
N LEU A 29 9.85 -8.20 -1.40
CA LEU A 29 10.17 -7.12 -0.46
C LEU A 29 11.68 -7.03 -0.20
N GLU A 30 12.38 -8.16 -0.06
CA GLU A 30 13.84 -8.23 0.10
C GLU A 30 14.62 -7.73 -1.13
N LEU A 31 14.12 -8.03 -2.33
CA LEU A 31 14.74 -7.69 -3.60
C LEU A 31 14.48 -6.23 -3.98
N ALA A 32 13.21 -5.80 -3.94
CA ALA A 32 12.77 -4.51 -4.43
C ALA A 32 12.94 -3.37 -3.41
N ARG A 33 12.90 -3.70 -2.10
CA ARG A 33 13.00 -2.74 -0.99
C ARG A 33 12.09 -1.51 -1.19
N PRO A 34 10.78 -1.74 -1.42
CA PRO A 34 9.83 -0.69 -1.80
C PRO A 34 9.59 0.30 -0.66
N PHE A 35 8.87 1.38 -0.99
CA PHE A 35 8.11 2.14 0.00
C PHE A 35 6.85 1.35 0.40
N VAL A 36 6.62 1.14 1.69
CA VAL A 36 5.50 0.35 2.21
C VAL A 36 4.50 1.24 2.92
N PHE A 37 3.28 1.25 2.41
CA PHE A 37 2.14 1.96 2.94
C PHE A 37 1.16 0.95 3.53
N VAL A 38 0.67 1.25 4.73
CA VAL A 38 -0.27 0.39 5.45
C VAL A 38 -1.46 1.25 5.85
N LEU A 39 -2.66 0.94 5.36
CA LEU A 39 -3.84 1.76 5.62
C LEU A 39 -4.22 1.75 7.11
N THR A 40 -4.23 0.56 7.71
CA THR A 40 -4.70 0.35 9.08
C THR A 40 -3.61 -0.16 10.02
N ASP A 41 -3.87 -0.07 11.32
CA ASP A 41 -2.99 -0.61 12.36
C ASP A 41 -3.19 -2.14 12.58
N GLY A 42 -4.17 -2.75 11.92
CA GLY A 42 -4.50 -4.16 12.06
C GLY A 42 -5.07 -4.55 13.42
N SER A 43 -5.60 -3.62 14.21
CA SER A 43 -6.06 -3.89 15.57
C SER A 43 -7.27 -4.82 15.66
N GLY A 44 -8.10 -4.86 14.62
CA GLY A 44 -9.26 -5.74 14.48
C GLY A 44 -10.13 -5.82 15.73
N HIS A 45 -10.53 -7.03 16.08
CA HIS A 45 -11.29 -7.30 17.30
C HIS A 45 -10.46 -7.16 18.58
N SER A 46 -9.14 -7.36 18.49
CA SER A 46 -8.24 -7.35 19.65
C SER A 46 -7.93 -5.95 20.20
N GLY A 47 -8.13 -4.90 19.39
CA GLY A 47 -7.76 -3.53 19.72
C GLY A 47 -6.25 -3.27 19.77
N LYS A 48 -5.41 -4.26 19.46
CA LYS A 48 -3.95 -4.16 19.54
C LYS A 48 -3.34 -3.98 18.15
N SER A 49 -2.69 -2.84 17.93
CA SER A 49 -1.93 -2.59 16.71
C SER A 49 -0.86 -3.66 16.46
N ARG A 50 -0.66 -3.99 15.19
CA ARG A 50 0.36 -4.94 14.70
C ARG A 50 1.50 -4.26 13.94
N LEU A 51 1.52 -2.92 13.89
CA LEU A 51 2.51 -2.14 13.12
C LEU A 51 3.95 -2.36 13.59
N ASP A 52 4.18 -2.65 14.87
CA ASP A 52 5.52 -2.95 15.38
C ASP A 52 6.13 -4.18 14.70
N SER A 53 5.31 -5.19 14.39
CA SER A 53 5.75 -6.40 13.68
C SER A 53 6.12 -6.07 12.24
N THR A 54 5.29 -5.33 11.52
CA THR A 54 5.61 -4.86 10.16
C THR A 54 6.88 -4.01 10.16
N THR A 55 7.02 -3.08 11.11
CA THR A 55 8.20 -2.21 11.22
C THR A 55 9.50 -3.03 11.40
N LYS A 56 9.46 -4.11 12.18
CA LYS A 56 10.60 -5.03 12.34
C LYS A 56 10.94 -5.74 11.03
N VAL A 57 9.93 -6.19 10.28
CA VAL A 57 10.12 -6.82 8.96
C VAL A 57 10.76 -5.83 7.99
N LEU A 58 10.21 -4.61 7.87
CA LEU A 58 10.72 -3.58 6.97
C LEU A 58 12.18 -3.21 7.28
N LYS A 59 12.50 -3.04 8.58
CA LYS A 59 13.88 -2.78 9.02
C LYS A 59 14.84 -3.92 8.66
N LYS A 60 14.40 -5.18 8.80
CA LYS A 60 15.25 -6.35 8.50
C LYS A 60 15.64 -6.42 7.02
N VAL A 61 14.74 -6.00 6.13
CA VAL A 61 14.93 -6.09 4.67
C VAL A 61 15.32 -4.75 4.02
N ASN A 62 15.52 -3.70 4.84
CA ASN A 62 15.80 -2.33 4.39
C ASN A 62 14.74 -1.74 3.44
N ALA A 63 13.47 -2.12 3.61
CA ALA A 63 12.35 -1.46 2.95
C ALA A 63 11.99 -0.16 3.67
N LYS A 64 11.39 0.79 2.94
CA LYS A 64 11.11 2.13 3.46
C LYS A 64 9.67 2.22 3.96
N GLN A 65 9.47 2.81 5.13
CA GLN A 65 8.12 3.07 5.63
C GLN A 65 7.53 4.30 4.91
N GLY A 66 6.31 4.17 4.41
CA GLY A 66 5.51 5.29 3.89
C GLY A 66 4.88 6.15 5.00
N ASN A 67 4.31 7.28 4.62
CA ASN A 67 3.62 8.22 5.51
C ASN A 67 2.12 7.88 5.75
N ILE A 68 1.53 7.02 4.92
CA ILE A 68 0.27 6.32 5.23
C ILE A 68 0.66 5.00 5.91
N TYR A 69 0.69 4.99 7.23
CA TYR A 69 1.19 3.83 8.01
C TYR A 69 0.39 3.63 9.29
N GLY A 70 -0.68 2.84 9.19
CA GLY A 70 -1.61 2.52 10.25
C GLY A 70 -2.35 3.71 10.83
N ARG A 71 -2.72 4.66 9.97
CA ARG A 71 -3.43 5.89 10.35
C ARG A 71 -4.83 5.61 10.93
N PHE A 72 -5.43 4.48 10.57
CA PHE A 72 -6.76 4.08 11.01
C PHE A 72 -6.70 2.72 11.72
N SER A 73 -7.63 2.47 12.62
CA SER A 73 -7.95 1.10 13.03
C SER A 73 -8.83 0.42 11.99
N ASP A 74 -8.84 -0.92 11.99
CA ASP A 74 -9.74 -1.73 11.16
C ASP A 74 -11.21 -1.33 11.38
N LYS A 75 -11.57 -1.03 12.62
CA LYS A 75 -12.92 -0.57 13.00
C LYS A 75 -13.26 0.79 12.41
N GLN A 76 -12.30 1.72 12.35
CA GLN A 76 -12.52 3.05 11.77
C GLN A 76 -12.75 2.96 10.26
N VAL A 77 -11.96 2.14 9.54
CA VAL A 77 -12.20 1.92 8.11
C VAL A 77 -13.56 1.27 7.88
N TYR A 78 -13.90 0.24 8.66
CA TYR A 78 -15.21 -0.40 8.57
C TYR A 78 -16.37 0.57 8.84
N ALA A 79 -16.25 1.41 9.88
CA ALA A 79 -17.24 2.43 10.18
C ALA A 79 -17.38 3.46 9.04
N ALA A 80 -16.27 3.91 8.46
CA ALA A 80 -16.27 4.84 7.33
C ALA A 80 -17.00 4.26 6.10
N ILE A 81 -16.85 2.95 5.85
CA ILE A 81 -17.60 2.27 4.78
C ILE A 81 -19.11 2.28 5.09
N LEU A 82 -19.51 1.90 6.31
CA LEU A 82 -20.93 1.88 6.69
C LEU A 82 -21.58 3.26 6.66
N ASN A 83 -20.83 4.28 7.08
CA ASN A 83 -21.29 5.67 7.09
C ASN A 83 -21.25 6.33 5.71
N ARG A 84 -20.68 5.67 4.70
CA ARG A 84 -20.48 6.21 3.34
C ARG A 84 -19.62 7.47 3.35
N ASP A 85 -18.56 7.45 4.15
CA ASP A 85 -17.59 8.55 4.28
C ASP A 85 -16.66 8.61 3.05
N PHE A 86 -17.24 8.82 1.86
CA PHE A 86 -16.52 8.80 0.58
C PHE A 86 -15.36 9.79 0.55
N ASP A 87 -15.54 10.97 1.14
CA ASP A 87 -14.50 12.01 1.19
C ASP A 87 -13.23 11.53 1.90
N LEU A 88 -13.33 10.62 2.86
CA LEU A 88 -12.16 10.03 3.52
C LEU A 88 -11.33 9.26 2.50
N PHE A 89 -11.97 8.41 1.70
CA PHE A 89 -11.29 7.57 0.71
C PHE A 89 -10.78 8.38 -0.47
N ILE A 90 -11.53 9.38 -0.93
CA ILE A 90 -11.10 10.30 -2.00
C ILE A 90 -9.84 11.04 -1.57
N ARG A 91 -9.80 11.62 -0.36
CA ARG A 91 -8.61 12.31 0.14
C ARG A 91 -7.41 11.38 0.29
N LEU A 92 -7.62 10.13 0.71
CA LEU A 92 -6.53 9.14 0.76
C LEU A 92 -6.00 8.80 -0.64
N THR A 93 -6.87 8.70 -1.63
CA THR A 93 -6.45 8.52 -3.03
C THR A 93 -5.64 9.71 -3.52
N GLU A 94 -6.10 10.94 -3.30
CA GLU A 94 -5.38 12.16 -3.69
C GLU A 94 -4.00 12.25 -3.03
N GLU A 95 -3.93 12.00 -1.72
CA GLU A 95 -2.67 11.97 -0.97
C GLU A 95 -1.73 10.90 -1.54
N LEU A 96 -2.24 9.70 -1.81
CA LEU A 96 -1.46 8.61 -2.40
C LEU A 96 -0.91 9.00 -3.78
N VAL A 97 -1.72 9.65 -4.63
CA VAL A 97 -1.27 10.15 -5.94
C VAL A 97 -0.10 11.13 -5.77
N ASP A 98 -0.21 12.07 -4.84
CA ASP A 98 0.83 13.07 -4.61
C ASP A 98 2.14 12.43 -4.10
N ILE A 99 2.03 11.46 -3.18
CA ILE A 99 3.18 10.70 -2.68
C ILE A 99 3.85 9.91 -3.81
N LEU A 100 3.09 9.12 -4.57
CA LEU A 100 3.63 8.29 -5.66
C LEU A 100 4.27 9.16 -6.76
N THR A 101 3.69 10.32 -7.04
CA THR A 101 4.25 11.35 -7.93
C THR A 101 5.59 11.84 -7.41
N GLN A 102 5.66 12.28 -6.15
CA GLN A 102 6.86 12.84 -5.54
C GLN A 102 8.00 11.80 -5.48
N LEU A 103 7.67 10.56 -5.16
CA LEU A 103 8.62 9.45 -5.08
C LEU A 103 9.04 8.92 -6.45
N ARG A 104 8.34 9.31 -7.53
CA ARG A 104 8.53 8.79 -8.90
C ARG A 104 8.41 7.27 -8.93
N VAL A 105 7.36 6.74 -8.31
CA VAL A 105 7.08 5.30 -8.30
C VAL A 105 6.73 4.82 -9.71
N GLU A 106 7.39 3.74 -10.13
CA GLU A 106 7.23 3.08 -11.43
C GLU A 106 6.51 1.73 -11.30
N LEU A 107 6.45 1.15 -10.11
CA LEU A 107 5.74 -0.11 -9.85
C LEU A 107 4.95 -0.04 -8.55
N VAL A 108 3.66 -0.32 -8.61
CA VAL A 108 2.79 -0.46 -7.43
C VAL A 108 2.35 -1.91 -7.30
N ILE A 109 2.54 -2.49 -6.12
CA ILE A 109 1.96 -3.77 -5.72
C ILE A 109 0.95 -3.51 -4.61
N GLY A 110 -0.26 -4.03 -4.77
CA GLY A 110 -1.35 -3.82 -3.83
C GLY A 110 -1.99 -5.10 -3.31
N ASP A 111 -2.89 -4.95 -2.34
CA ASP A 111 -3.82 -6.03 -2.01
C ASP A 111 -4.68 -6.41 -3.22
N ALA A 112 -5.02 -7.70 -3.31
CA ALA A 112 -6.02 -8.19 -4.25
C ALA A 112 -7.44 -7.92 -3.74
N VAL A 113 -8.41 -7.92 -4.65
CA VAL A 113 -9.84 -7.99 -4.27
C VAL A 113 -10.09 -9.34 -3.61
N GLU A 114 -10.68 -9.33 -2.41
CA GLU A 114 -10.99 -10.54 -1.66
C GLU A 114 -12.49 -10.85 -1.62
N GLY A 115 -13.34 -9.81 -1.67
CA GLY A 115 -14.81 -9.95 -1.69
C GLY A 115 -15.45 -10.36 -0.35
N TYR A 116 -14.66 -10.54 0.71
CA TYR A 116 -15.15 -10.80 2.07
C TYR A 116 -14.54 -9.88 3.13
N ASN A 117 -13.33 -9.34 2.89
CA ASN A 117 -12.73 -8.35 3.78
C ASN A 117 -12.84 -6.95 3.15
N PRO A 118 -13.77 -6.11 3.64
CA PRO A 118 -14.05 -4.81 3.03
C PRO A 118 -12.86 -3.84 3.09
N SER A 119 -11.91 -4.05 4.01
CA SER A 119 -10.71 -3.22 4.10
C SER A 119 -9.69 -3.53 2.98
N HIS A 120 -9.58 -4.80 2.55
CA HIS A 120 -8.79 -5.14 1.36
C HIS A 120 -9.42 -4.58 0.10
N ASP A 121 -10.75 -4.72 -0.01
CA ASP A 121 -11.47 -4.25 -1.19
C ASP A 121 -11.42 -2.72 -1.33
N ILE A 122 -11.59 -1.95 -0.24
CA ILE A 122 -11.45 -0.49 -0.29
C ILE A 122 -10.00 -0.07 -0.54
N CYS A 123 -9.02 -0.77 0.03
CA CYS A 123 -7.60 -0.52 -0.25
C CYS A 123 -7.31 -0.70 -1.75
N ARG A 124 -7.80 -1.78 -2.36
CA ARG A 124 -7.66 -2.04 -3.80
C ARG A 124 -8.33 -0.95 -4.64
N LEU A 125 -9.52 -0.46 -4.24
CA LEU A 125 -10.17 0.66 -4.94
C LEU A 125 -9.36 1.95 -4.88
N ILE A 126 -8.82 2.29 -3.70
CA ILE A 126 -7.95 3.48 -3.53
C ILE A 126 -6.72 3.39 -4.43
N ILE A 127 -6.07 2.22 -4.47
CA ILE A 127 -4.89 1.97 -5.30
C ILE A 127 -5.22 2.08 -6.78
N ASN A 128 -6.28 1.41 -7.23
CA ASN A 128 -6.73 1.45 -8.63
C ASN A 128 -6.99 2.90 -9.07
N ALA A 129 -7.71 3.67 -8.25
CA ALA A 129 -8.01 5.07 -8.54
C ALA A 129 -6.74 5.92 -8.60
N ALA A 130 -5.80 5.73 -7.68
CA ALA A 130 -4.54 6.48 -7.68
C ALA A 130 -3.70 6.18 -8.94
N VAL A 131 -3.56 4.90 -9.29
CA VAL A 131 -2.85 4.47 -10.51
C VAL A 131 -3.53 5.02 -11.76
N GLU A 132 -4.86 4.98 -11.84
CA GLU A 132 -5.60 5.52 -12.98
C GLU A 132 -5.38 7.03 -13.15
N ILE A 133 -5.38 7.79 -12.05
CA ILE A 133 -5.08 9.23 -12.06
C ILE A 133 -3.64 9.47 -12.55
N LEU A 134 -2.66 8.71 -12.08
CA LEU A 134 -1.26 8.84 -12.49
C LEU A 134 -1.06 8.55 -13.98
N LEU A 135 -1.68 7.47 -14.48
CA LEU A 135 -1.66 7.13 -15.90
C LEU A 135 -2.28 8.25 -16.76
N LYS A 136 -3.42 8.81 -16.33
CA LYS A 136 -4.07 9.95 -16.99
C LYS A 136 -3.20 11.22 -16.98
N ARG A 137 -2.34 11.38 -15.98
CA ARG A 137 -1.33 12.45 -15.88
C ARG A 137 -0.05 12.18 -16.69
N GLY A 138 0.03 11.04 -17.39
CA GLY A 138 1.16 10.67 -18.24
C GLY A 138 2.34 10.02 -17.50
N HIS A 139 2.14 9.58 -16.26
CA HIS A 139 3.16 8.82 -15.53
C HIS A 139 3.30 7.41 -16.12
N LYS A 140 4.53 6.90 -16.17
CA LYS A 140 4.82 5.49 -16.49
C LYS A 140 4.80 4.70 -15.19
N ILE A 141 3.75 3.93 -14.98
CA ILE A 141 3.56 3.15 -13.76
C ILE A 141 2.91 1.80 -14.09
N ASP A 142 3.57 0.74 -13.65
CA ASP A 142 3.06 -0.62 -13.70
C ASP A 142 2.33 -0.95 -12.39
N PHE A 143 1.35 -1.83 -12.46
CA PHE A 143 0.48 -2.17 -11.33
C PHE A 143 0.04 -3.63 -11.33
N CYS A 144 0.05 -4.26 -10.15
CA CYS A 144 -0.40 -5.64 -9.90
C CYS A 144 -1.37 -5.68 -8.69
#